data_AF-A0AA37W814-F1
#
_entry.id   AF-A0AA37W814-F1
#
_cell.length_a   1.000
_cell.length_b   1.000
_cell.length_c   1.000
_cell.angle_alpha   90.00
_cell.angle_beta   90.00
_cell.angle_gamma   90.00
#
_symmetry.space_group_name_H-M   'P 1'
#
loop_
_entity.id
_entity.type
_entity.pdbx_description
1 polymer ?
#
loop_
_entity_poly.entity_id
_entity_poly.type
_entity_poly.pdbx_seq_one_letter_code
_entity_poly.pdbx_strand_id
1 'polypeptide(L)'
;MSTPTREQLSIALETAAKMREQGEDPHFMAKSLLSLNYRFTELEHVYEALEHFLNSGQAAEAHSALIKAVEHFREVELRSKGEGQPAKFGL
;
A
#
# COMPACT_ATOMS: atom_id res chain seq x y z
N MET A 1 -7.38 -7.77 -2.66
CA MET A 1 -7.28 -8.36 -4.02
C MET A 1 -8.67 -8.30 -4.65
N SER A 2 -8.92 -7.72 -5.84
CA SER A 2 -10.06 -8.23 -6.62
C SER A 2 -9.68 -9.65 -6.96
N THR A 3 -10.53 -10.55 -6.51
CA THR A 3 -10.17 -11.92 -6.24
C THR A 3 -9.65 -12.52 -7.54
N PRO A 4 -8.32 -12.71 -7.67
CA PRO A 4 -7.77 -13.23 -8.92
C PRO A 4 -8.46 -14.55 -9.22
N THR A 5 -8.69 -14.85 -10.50
CA THR A 5 -9.21 -16.17 -10.86
C THR A 5 -8.19 -17.22 -10.43
N ARG A 6 -8.67 -18.43 -10.14
CA ARG A 6 -7.84 -19.43 -9.45
C ARG A 6 -6.58 -19.78 -10.25
N GLU A 7 -6.70 -20.00 -11.55
CA GLU A 7 -5.54 -20.32 -12.37
C GLU A 7 -4.56 -19.15 -12.50
N GLN A 8 -5.07 -17.93 -12.58
CA GLN A 8 -4.23 -16.76 -12.82
C GLN A 8 -3.46 -16.33 -11.58
N LEU A 9 -4.06 -16.47 -10.39
CA LEU A 9 -3.33 -16.37 -9.13
C LEU A 9 -2.25 -17.44 -9.05
N SER A 10 -2.56 -18.66 -9.51
CA SER A 10 -1.63 -19.79 -9.46
C SER A 10 -0.37 -19.54 -10.28
N ILE A 11 -0.53 -19.02 -11.50
CA ILE A 11 0.59 -18.72 -12.41
C ILE A 11 1.43 -17.53 -11.90
N ALA A 12 0.77 -16.50 -11.37
CA ALA A 12 1.46 -15.33 -10.82
C ALA A 12 2.36 -15.70 -9.63
N LEU A 13 1.92 -16.67 -8.82
CA LEU A 13 2.67 -17.18 -7.68
C LEU A 13 3.83 -18.10 -8.09
N GLU A 14 3.65 -18.96 -9.10
CA GLU A 14 4.76 -19.79 -9.62
C GLU A 14 5.85 -18.96 -10.27
N THR A 15 5.47 -17.84 -10.88
CA THR A 15 6.40 -16.96 -11.56
C THR A 15 7.19 -16.13 -10.54
N ALA A 16 6.55 -15.58 -9.51
CA ALA A 16 7.24 -14.94 -8.38
C ALA A 16 8.22 -15.88 -7.66
N ALA A 17 7.95 -17.19 -7.66
CA ALA A 17 8.82 -18.21 -7.07
C ALA A 17 10.07 -18.49 -7.91
N LYS A 18 9.94 -18.60 -9.23
CA LYS A 18 11.09 -18.69 -10.13
C LYS A 18 11.93 -17.43 -10.09
N MET A 19 11.25 -16.28 -10.03
CA MET A 19 11.78 -14.93 -9.87
C MET A 19 12.40 -14.67 -8.49
N ARG A 20 12.66 -15.70 -7.69
CA ARG A 20 13.45 -15.64 -6.46
C ARG A 20 14.69 -16.55 -6.56
N GLU A 21 14.62 -17.59 -7.38
CA GLU A 21 15.57 -18.69 -7.38
C GLU A 21 16.75 -18.48 -8.32
N GLN A 22 16.66 -17.56 -9.28
CA GLN A 22 17.77 -17.25 -10.18
C GLN A 22 18.74 -16.21 -9.60
N GLY A 23 18.66 -15.93 -8.29
CA GLY A 23 19.40 -14.88 -7.58
C GLY A 23 18.52 -13.69 -7.21
N GLU A 24 17.27 -13.98 -6.85
CA GLU A 24 16.23 -12.99 -6.87
C GLU A 24 15.52 -12.94 -5.50
N ASP A 25 15.07 -11.76 -5.13
CA ASP A 25 15.37 -11.23 -3.81
C ASP A 25 14.22 -11.48 -2.80
N PRO A 26 14.41 -12.38 -1.82
CA PRO A 26 13.42 -12.66 -0.76
C PRO A 26 13.08 -11.44 0.08
N HIS A 27 14.11 -10.66 0.38
CA HIS A 27 14.00 -9.50 1.23
C HIS A 27 13.26 -8.40 0.48
N PHE A 28 13.44 -8.29 -0.83
CA PHE A 28 12.65 -7.41 -1.69
C PHE A 28 11.19 -7.83 -1.79
N MET A 29 10.91 -9.12 -2.02
CA MET A 29 9.55 -9.62 -2.06
C MET A 29 8.84 -9.41 -0.72
N ALA A 30 9.50 -9.71 0.40
CA ALA A 30 8.95 -9.50 1.74
C ALA A 30 8.77 -8.02 2.06
N LYS A 31 9.74 -7.17 1.73
CA LYS A 31 9.64 -5.72 1.88
C LYS A 31 8.51 -5.14 1.02
N SER A 32 8.34 -5.65 -0.19
CA SER A 32 7.29 -5.25 -1.11
C SER A 32 5.92 -5.64 -0.56
N LEU A 33 5.78 -6.85 -0.03
CA LEU A 33 4.56 -7.30 0.62
C LEU A 33 4.23 -6.50 1.89
N LEU A 34 5.24 -6.20 2.73
CA LEU A 34 5.05 -5.38 3.92
C LEU A 34 4.67 -3.94 3.57
N SER A 35 5.30 -3.37 2.55
CA SER A 35 4.95 -2.05 2.02
C SER A 35 3.53 -2.03 1.47
N LEU A 36 3.14 -3.06 0.70
CA LEU A 36 1.79 -3.20 0.18
C LEU A 36 0.75 -3.36 1.29
N ASN A 37 1.04 -4.16 2.31
CA ASN A 37 0.16 -4.33 3.47
C ASN A 37 -0.04 -3.01 4.21
N TYR A 38 1.05 -2.30 4.49
CA TYR A 38 1.01 -1.01 5.16
C TYR A 38 0.15 0.00 4.38
N ARG A 39 0.39 0.13 3.07
CA ARG A 39 -0.40 0.98 2.18
C ARG A 39 -1.87 0.55 2.11
N PHE A 40 -2.14 -0.76 2.16
CA PHE A 40 -3.50 -1.27 2.15
C PHE A 40 -4.26 -0.88 3.43
N THR A 41 -3.64 -0.97 4.61
CA THR A 41 -4.25 -0.53 5.88
C THR A 41 -4.54 0.97 5.88
N GLU A 42 -3.62 1.79 5.36
CA GLU A 42 -3.87 3.22 5.29
C GLU A 42 -4.97 3.57 4.27
N LEU A 43 -5.13 2.77 3.22
CA LEU A 43 -6.25 2.90 2.29
C LEU A 43 -7.59 2.52 2.94
N GLU A 44 -7.61 1.54 3.85
CA GLU A 44 -8.79 1.20 4.64
C GLU A 44 -9.22 2.38 5.53
N HIS A 45 -8.28 3.08 6.17
CA HIS A 45 -8.60 4.29 6.94
C HIS A 45 -9.22 5.40 6.08
N VAL A 46 -8.75 5.57 4.84
CA VAL A 46 -9.37 6.51 3.87
C VAL A 46 -10.78 6.07 3.51
N TYR A 47 -10.99 4.77 3.30
CA TYR A 47 -12.29 4.20 2.98
C TYR A 47 -13.30 4.42 4.12
N GLU A 48 -12.92 4.15 5.37
CA GLU A 48 -13.76 4.40 6.55
C GLU A 48 -14.13 5.88 6.70
N ALA A 49 -13.16 6.78 6.52
CA ALA A 49 -13.40 8.22 6.58
C ALA A 49 -14.36 8.68 5.46
N LEU A 50 -14.27 8.07 4.28
CA LEU A 50 -15.15 8.34 3.15
C LEU A 50 -16.59 7.86 3.45
N GLU A 51 -16.75 6.63 3.94
CA GLU A 51 -18.06 6.11 4.34
C GLU A 51 -18.70 6.98 5.41
N HIS A 52 -17.92 7.41 6.41
CA HIS A 52 -18.41 8.31 7.45
C HIS A 52 -18.86 9.66 6.88
N PHE A 53 -18.07 10.25 5.98
CA PHE A 53 -18.43 11.51 5.31
C PHE A 53 -19.74 11.37 4.51
N LEU A 54 -19.89 10.30 3.72
CA LEU A 54 -21.10 10.05 2.94
C LEU A 54 -22.34 9.85 3.83
N ASN A 55 -22.19 9.10 4.93
CA ASN A 55 -23.28 8.81 5.86
C ASN A 55 -23.62 9.99 6.80
N SER A 56 -22.72 10.95 6.95
CA SER A 56 -22.92 12.15 7.79
C SER A 56 -23.76 13.25 7.12
N GLY A 57 -24.18 13.06 5.86
CA GLY A 57 -24.78 14.15 5.08
C GLY A 57 -23.77 15.26 4.76
N GLN A 58 -22.48 14.92 4.65
CA GLN A 58 -21.38 15.83 4.31
C GLN A 58 -21.08 16.89 5.39
N ALA A 59 -21.13 16.50 6.66
CA ALA A 59 -20.77 17.39 7.77
C ALA A 59 -19.33 17.91 7.65
N ALA A 60 -19.09 19.16 8.04
CA ALA A 60 -17.78 19.82 7.93
C ALA A 60 -16.68 19.10 8.73
N GLU A 61 -17.03 18.48 9.87
CA GLU A 61 -16.12 17.68 10.70
C GLU A 61 -15.69 16.40 9.98
N ALA A 62 -16.65 15.67 9.40
CA ALA A 62 -16.38 14.46 8.63
C ALA A 62 -15.59 14.76 7.34
N HIS A 63 -15.86 15.92 6.71
CA HIS A 63 -15.07 16.40 5.58
C HIS A 63 -13.61 16.65 5.98
N SER A 64 -13.38 17.33 7.11
CA SER A 64 -12.03 17.56 7.62
C SER A 64 -11.30 16.26 7.96
N ALA A 65 -12.00 15.29 8.55
CA ALA A 65 -11.45 13.96 8.84
C ALA A 65 -11.04 13.22 7.57
N LEU A 66 -11.87 13.26 6.52
CA LEU A 66 -11.56 12.67 5.22
C LEU A 66 -10.33 13.32 4.56
N ILE A 67 -10.23 14.65 4.57
CA ILE A 67 -9.06 15.36 4.02
C ILE A 67 -7.79 14.92 4.73
N LYS A 68 -7.80 14.83 6.07
CA LYS A 68 -6.64 14.37 6.85
C LYS A 68 -6.26 12.92 6.54
N ALA A 69 -7.23 12.02 6.41
CA ALA A 69 -6.97 10.63 6.06
C ALA A 69 -6.32 10.52 4.66
N VAL A 70 -6.80 11.30 3.69
CA VAL A 70 -6.25 11.34 2.34
C VAL A 70 -4.83 11.93 2.32
N GLU A 71 -4.58 13.01 3.05
CA GLU A 71 -3.23 13.60 3.18
C GLU A 71 -2.26 12.60 3.83
N HIS A 72 -2.69 11.91 4.88
CA HIS A 72 -1.88 10.88 5.53
C HIS A 72 -1.51 9.73 4.59
N PHE A 73 -2.48 9.20 3.85
CA PHE A 73 -2.22 8.15 2.85
C PHE A 73 -1.23 8.62 1.77
N ARG A 74 -1.31 9.90 1.34
CA ARG A 74 -0.36 10.47 0.37
C ARG A 74 1.08 10.50 0.90
N GLU A 75 1.26 10.85 2.17
CA GLU A 75 2.58 10.82 2.80
C GLU A 75 3.14 9.39 2.91
N VAL A 76 2.29 8.42 3.23
CA VAL A 76 2.64 6.99 3.31
C VAL A 76 3.05 6.44 1.95
N GLU A 77 2.30 6.77 0.89
CA GLU A 77 2.66 6.43 -0.49
C GLU A 77 4.01 7.05 -0.89
N LEU A 78 4.27 8.31 -0.53
CA LEU A 78 5.52 9.00 -0.84
C LEU A 78 6.73 8.34 -0.16
N ARG A 79 6.60 7.96 1.12
CA ARG A 79 7.64 7.22 1.86
C ARG A 79 7.86 5.82 1.31
N SER A 80 6.80 5.14 0.89
CA SER A 80 6.85 3.77 0.36
C SER A 80 7.52 3.69 -1.02
N LYS A 81 7.53 4.79 -1.79
CA LYS A 81 8.18 4.89 -3.11
C LYS A 81 9.67 5.23 -3.07
N GLY A 82 10.24 5.51 -1.89
CA GLY A 82 11.69 5.66 -1.75
C GLY A 82 12.28 6.99 -2.25
N GLU A 83 11.51 8.07 -2.38
CA GLU A 83 12.07 9.43 -2.59
C GLU A 83 12.63 10.06 -1.29
N GLY A 84 13.13 9.22 -0.38
CA GLY A 84 13.36 9.62 1.01
C GLY A 84 14.56 8.98 1.68
N GLN A 85 15.67 8.79 0.96
CA GLN A 85 17.03 8.91 1.49
C GLN A 85 18.06 8.67 0.37
N PRO A 86 18.91 9.65 -0.01
CA PRO A 86 20.17 9.30 -0.67
C PRO A 86 20.90 8.37 0.29
N ALA A 87 21.30 7.20 -0.21
CA ALA A 87 22.09 6.25 0.55
C ALA A 87 23.29 7.01 1.16
N LYS A 88 23.29 7.15 2.49
CA LYS A 88 24.50 7.55 3.21
C LYS A 88 25.47 6.38 3.11
N PHE A 89 26.14 6.26 1.98
CA PHE A 89 27.45 5.62 1.93
C PHE A 89 28.43 6.61 2.56
N GLY A 90 28.49 6.56 3.89
CA GLY A 90 29.57 7.16 4.67
C GLY A 90 30.75 6.19 4.69
N LEU A 91 31.92 6.74 4.36
CA LEU A 91 33.26 6.15 4.32
C LEU A 91 33.65 5.39 5.60
#